data_AF-A0A258JQG8-F1
#
_entry.id   AF-A0A258JQG8-F1
#
_cell.length_a   1.000
_cell.length_b   1.000
_cell.length_c   1.000
_cell.angle_alpha   90.00
_cell.angle_beta   90.00
_cell.angle_gamma   90.00
#
_symmetry.space_group_name_H-M   'P 1'
#
loop_
_entity.id
_entity.type
_entity.pdbx_description
1 polymer ?
#
loop_
_entity_poly.entity_id
_entity_poly.type
_entity_poly.pdbx_seq_one_letter_code
_entity_poly.pdbx_strand_id
1 'polypeptide(L)'
;MVALFLSLVLAHLVGDFLLQPTTWVKDKKKKKIKSKYLYYHVGLHFLLLLITTQFDSNYFLGILFVALSHFGIDCTKLYFEKKKTEKLWFFADQLLHLAIIALVVYCYFPYQIPISNLYSQENLALITSLVLVTYVSAIVLKVLLSKWSDQLIKKDDDDTNNAGKYIGILERLFIFFFVVMNFWEGIGFLLAAKSIFRFGDLKESKDVRLTEYILIGSLLSFGLGILCAMLYKNFIV
;
A
#
# COMPACT_ATOMS: atom_id res chain seq x y z
N MET A 1 -20.98 -14.42 0.29
CA MET A 1 -20.13 -13.35 -0.27
C MET A 1 -18.79 -13.21 0.45
N VAL A 2 -18.72 -12.62 1.66
CA VAL A 2 -17.43 -12.32 2.34
C VAL A 2 -16.59 -13.57 2.59
N ALA A 3 -17.20 -14.67 3.06
CA ALA A 3 -16.50 -15.93 3.28
C ALA A 3 -15.84 -16.46 1.99
N LEU A 4 -16.58 -16.49 0.87
CA LEU A 4 -16.03 -16.90 -0.43
C LEU A 4 -14.87 -15.99 -0.85
N PHE A 5 -15.04 -14.66 -0.75
CA PHE A 5 -13.97 -13.71 -1.10
C PHE A 5 -12.70 -13.97 -0.29
N LEU A 6 -12.81 -14.09 1.04
CA LEU A 6 -11.68 -14.37 1.91
C LEU A 6 -11.05 -15.73 1.62
N SER A 7 -11.84 -16.77 1.34
CA SER A 7 -11.33 -18.10 0.96
C SER A 7 -10.50 -18.06 -0.32
N LEU A 8 -10.96 -17.34 -1.36
CA LEU A 8 -10.25 -17.21 -2.63
C LEU A 8 -8.98 -16.34 -2.49
N VAL A 9 -9.07 -15.22 -1.75
CA VAL A 9 -7.91 -14.36 -1.45
C VAL A 9 -6.87 -15.12 -0.61
N LEU A 10 -7.30 -15.90 0.38
CA LEU A 10 -6.39 -16.70 1.20
C LEU A 10 -5.65 -17.74 0.36
N ALA A 11 -6.35 -18.46 -0.51
CA ALA A 11 -5.72 -19.41 -1.43
C ALA A 11 -4.68 -18.72 -2.32
N HIS A 12 -5.01 -17.55 -2.87
CA HIS A 12 -4.09 -16.73 -3.67
C HIS A 12 -2.83 -16.33 -2.88
N LEU A 13 -3.02 -15.74 -1.70
CA LEU A 13 -1.90 -15.26 -0.87
C LEU A 13 -0.99 -16.40 -0.43
N VAL A 14 -1.57 -17.52 0.00
CA VAL A 14 -0.82 -18.72 0.39
C VAL A 14 -0.07 -19.31 -0.81
N GLY A 15 -0.71 -19.39 -1.98
CA GLY A 15 -0.11 -19.96 -3.18
C GLY A 15 1.05 -19.12 -3.71
N ASP A 16 0.87 -17.80 -3.86
CA ASP A 16 1.87 -16.91 -4.47
C ASP A 16 3.01 -16.51 -3.52
N PHE A 17 2.73 -16.26 -2.25
CA PHE A 17 3.72 -15.68 -1.33
C PHE A 17 4.31 -16.68 -0.34
N LEU A 18 3.53 -17.65 0.13
CA LEU A 18 4.00 -18.61 1.13
C LEU A 18 4.58 -19.87 0.48
N LEU A 19 3.87 -20.43 -0.50
CA LEU A 19 4.15 -21.76 -1.05
C LEU A 19 4.80 -21.74 -2.44
N GLN A 20 5.18 -20.58 -2.98
CA GLN A 20 5.92 -20.46 -4.24
C GLN A 20 7.43 -20.26 -3.98
N PRO A 21 8.27 -21.30 -4.11
CA PRO A 21 9.70 -21.16 -3.87
C PRO A 21 10.39 -20.31 -4.93
N THR A 22 11.44 -19.58 -4.54
CA THR A 22 12.23 -18.75 -5.48
C THR A 22 12.88 -19.57 -6.61
N THR A 23 13.13 -20.86 -6.40
CA THR A 23 13.63 -21.79 -7.43
C THR A 23 12.63 -22.01 -8.56
N TRP A 24 11.33 -22.09 -8.23
CA TRP A 24 10.26 -22.19 -9.23
C TRP A 24 10.19 -20.93 -10.06
N VAL A 25 10.21 -19.76 -9.41
CA VAL A 25 10.19 -18.45 -10.07
C VAL A 25 11.35 -18.31 -11.06
N LYS A 26 12.57 -18.68 -10.66
CA LYS A 26 13.75 -18.64 -11.54
C LYS A 26 13.61 -19.57 -12.75
N ASP A 27 13.10 -20.79 -12.58
CA ASP A 27 12.89 -21.73 -13.68
C ASP A 27 11.74 -21.28 -14.61
N LYS A 28 10.63 -20.76 -14.06
CA LYS A 28 9.52 -20.15 -14.83
C LYS A 28 10.03 -18.98 -15.68
N LYS A 29 10.81 -18.06 -15.11
CA LYS A 29 11.40 -16.93 -15.88
C LYS A 29 12.33 -17.40 -17.00
N LYS A 30 13.07 -18.50 -16.81
CA LYS A 30 14.00 -19.05 -17.82
C LYS A 30 13.31 -19.85 -18.92
N LYS A 31 12.38 -20.75 -18.57
CA LYS A 31 11.74 -21.71 -19.49
C LYS A 31 10.33 -21.28 -19.94
N LYS A 32 9.76 -20.25 -19.32
CA LYS A 32 8.41 -19.73 -19.59
C LYS A 32 7.38 -20.86 -19.52
N ILE A 33 6.50 -20.97 -20.51
CA ILE A 33 5.47 -22.02 -20.57
C ILE A 33 6.03 -23.45 -20.56
N LYS A 34 7.30 -23.65 -20.95
CA LYS A 34 7.96 -24.96 -20.90
C LYS A 34 8.40 -25.36 -19.48
N SER A 35 8.25 -24.47 -18.49
CA SER A 35 8.56 -24.80 -17.10
C SER A 35 7.47 -25.68 -16.49
N LYS A 36 7.84 -26.88 -16.03
CA LYS A 36 6.93 -27.74 -15.26
C LYS A 36 6.41 -27.08 -13.97
N TYR A 37 7.19 -26.15 -13.40
CA TYR A 37 6.83 -25.47 -12.15
C TYR A 37 5.70 -24.46 -12.33
N LEU A 38 5.45 -23.99 -13.56
CA LEU A 38 4.26 -23.20 -13.87
C LEU A 38 2.99 -24.04 -13.64
N TYR A 39 2.96 -25.28 -14.14
CA TYR A 39 1.82 -26.18 -13.97
C TYR A 39 1.67 -26.67 -12.52
N TYR A 40 2.78 -26.96 -11.83
CA TYR A 40 2.71 -27.30 -10.40
C TYR A 40 2.18 -26.16 -9.56
N HIS A 41 2.54 -24.92 -9.89
CA HIS A 41 2.04 -23.74 -9.19
C HIS A 41 0.54 -23.54 -9.41
N VAL A 42 0.05 -23.71 -10.64
CA VAL A 42 -1.41 -23.63 -10.92
C VAL A 42 -2.17 -24.79 -10.27
N GLY A 43 -1.61 -26.00 -10.29
CA GLY A 43 -2.19 -27.15 -9.60
C GLY A 43 -2.26 -26.95 -8.08
N LEU A 44 -1.23 -26.32 -7.50
CA LEU A 44 -1.23 -25.91 -6.09
C LEU A 44 -2.35 -24.89 -5.81
N HIS A 45 -2.50 -23.87 -6.64
CA HIS A 45 -3.60 -22.90 -6.50
C HIS A 45 -4.97 -23.56 -6.60
N PHE A 46 -5.17 -24.43 -7.58
CA PHE A 46 -6.41 -25.19 -7.71
C PHE A 46 -6.71 -26.02 -6.45
N LEU A 47 -5.72 -26.72 -5.90
CA LEU A 47 -5.87 -27.48 -4.66
C LEU A 47 -6.18 -26.58 -3.45
N LEU A 48 -5.46 -25.45 -3.31
CA LEU A 48 -5.71 -24.48 -2.24
C LEU A 48 -7.13 -23.93 -2.33
N LEU A 49 -7.61 -23.60 -3.53
CA LEU A 49 -8.96 -23.12 -3.76
C LEU A 49 -10.01 -24.16 -3.37
N LEU A 50 -9.81 -25.44 -3.71
CA LEU A 50 -10.70 -26.52 -3.26
C LEU A 50 -10.73 -26.64 -1.73
N ILE A 51 -9.58 -26.56 -1.07
CA ILE A 51 -9.48 -26.66 0.39
C ILE A 51 -10.14 -25.47 1.08
N THR A 52 -9.83 -24.23 0.66
CA THR A 52 -10.37 -23.02 1.32
C THR A 52 -11.86 -22.82 1.07
N THR A 53 -12.40 -23.41 0.01
CA THR A 53 -13.85 -23.48 -0.27
C THR A 53 -14.51 -24.74 0.29
N GLN A 54 -13.78 -25.55 1.08
CA GLN A 54 -14.29 -26.75 1.74
C GLN A 54 -14.84 -27.81 0.77
N PHE A 55 -14.32 -27.87 -0.45
CA PHE A 55 -14.80 -28.76 -1.51
C PHE A 55 -16.29 -28.58 -1.86
N ASP A 56 -16.85 -27.40 -1.60
CA ASP A 56 -18.23 -27.09 -1.98
C ASP A 56 -18.37 -27.09 -3.51
N SER A 57 -19.15 -28.04 -4.02
CA SER A 57 -19.35 -28.25 -5.45
C SER A 57 -20.04 -27.08 -6.15
N ASN A 58 -20.76 -26.22 -5.42
CA ASN A 58 -21.39 -25.03 -5.99
C ASN A 58 -20.37 -24.06 -6.58
N TYR A 59 -19.18 -23.97 -5.98
CA TYR A 59 -18.13 -23.04 -6.41
C TYR A 59 -17.16 -23.64 -7.44
N PHE A 60 -17.35 -24.89 -7.86
CA PHE A 60 -16.40 -25.61 -8.71
C PHE A 60 -16.09 -24.86 -10.03
N LEU A 61 -17.11 -24.32 -10.69
CA LEU A 61 -16.91 -23.51 -11.91
C LEU A 61 -16.11 -22.23 -11.64
N GLY A 62 -16.39 -21.54 -10.53
CA GLY A 62 -15.62 -20.39 -10.08
C GLY A 62 -14.16 -20.73 -9.80
N ILE A 63 -13.91 -21.83 -9.09
CA ILE A 63 -12.55 -22.31 -8.78
C ILE A 63 -11.77 -22.61 -10.06
N LEU A 64 -12.38 -23.32 -11.01
CA LEU A 64 -11.77 -23.61 -12.30
C LEU A 64 -11.44 -22.33 -13.07
N PHE A 65 -12.37 -21.36 -13.09
CA PHE A 65 -12.15 -20.08 -13.74
C PHE A 65 -11.01 -19.28 -13.10
N VAL A 66 -10.93 -19.22 -11.77
CA VAL A 66 -9.81 -18.55 -11.06
C VAL A 66 -8.49 -19.23 -11.39
N ALA A 67 -8.42 -20.57 -11.34
CA ALA A 67 -7.18 -21.31 -11.62
C ALA A 67 -6.70 -21.13 -13.07
N LEU A 68 -7.61 -21.17 -14.05
CA LEU A 68 -7.28 -20.95 -15.46
C LEU A 68 -6.86 -19.50 -15.72
N SER A 69 -7.55 -18.54 -15.11
CA SER A 69 -7.18 -17.12 -15.20
C SER A 69 -5.82 -16.86 -14.57
N HIS A 70 -5.54 -17.47 -13.41
CA HIS A 70 -4.23 -17.41 -12.75
C HIS A 70 -3.13 -17.88 -13.70
N PHE A 71 -3.27 -19.07 -14.30
CA PHE A 71 -2.33 -19.56 -15.32
C PHE A 71 -2.11 -18.55 -16.47
N GLY A 72 -3.19 -17.95 -16.98
CA GLY A 72 -3.15 -16.97 -18.07
C GLY A 72 -2.41 -15.68 -17.68
N ILE A 73 -2.67 -15.15 -16.48
CA ILE A 73 -2.01 -13.96 -15.94
C ILE A 73 -0.51 -14.24 -15.72
N ASP A 74 -0.19 -15.37 -15.08
CA ASP A 74 1.18 -15.79 -14.78
C ASP A 74 1.99 -16.00 -16.08
N CYS A 75 1.37 -16.62 -17.10
CA CYS A 75 1.95 -16.71 -18.44
C CYS A 75 2.21 -15.33 -19.04
N THR A 76 1.21 -14.45 -19.03
CA THR A 76 1.32 -13.09 -19.59
C THR A 76 2.50 -12.35 -18.98
N LYS A 77 2.60 -12.36 -17.64
CA LYS A 77 3.74 -11.80 -16.90
C LYS A 77 5.07 -12.35 -17.40
N LEU A 78 5.22 -13.67 -17.53
CA LEU A 78 6.47 -14.30 -17.99
C LEU A 78 6.91 -13.89 -19.41
N TYR A 79 6.00 -13.48 -20.29
CA TYR A 79 6.33 -13.05 -21.65
C TYR A 79 6.58 -11.55 -21.77
N PHE A 80 5.87 -10.72 -21.01
CA PHE A 80 5.94 -9.26 -21.14
C PHE A 80 6.80 -8.56 -20.07
N GLU A 81 7.11 -9.24 -18.97
CA GLU A 81 7.99 -8.71 -17.92
C GLU A 81 9.42 -8.51 -18.45
N LYS A 82 9.97 -7.32 -18.22
CA LYS A 82 11.37 -6.97 -18.50
C LYS A 82 12.01 -6.46 -17.20
N LYS A 83 13.34 -6.53 -17.09
CA LYS A 83 14.09 -6.08 -15.91
C LYS A 83 13.74 -4.64 -15.46
N LYS A 84 13.49 -3.73 -16.41
CA LYS A 84 13.10 -2.34 -16.12
C LYS A 84 11.66 -2.21 -15.59
N THR A 85 10.76 -3.13 -15.97
CA THR A 85 9.33 -3.08 -15.66
C THR A 85 8.91 -4.13 -14.62
N GLU A 86 9.86 -4.85 -14.00
CA GLU A 86 9.60 -5.93 -13.04
C GLU A 86 8.68 -5.48 -11.90
N LYS A 87 8.94 -4.31 -11.29
CA LYS A 87 8.10 -3.77 -10.23
C LYS A 87 6.66 -3.50 -10.70
N LEU A 88 6.51 -2.92 -11.89
CA LEU A 88 5.19 -2.62 -12.45
C LEU A 88 4.40 -3.90 -12.74
N TRP A 89 5.04 -4.89 -13.35
CA TRP A 89 4.43 -6.19 -13.64
C TRP A 89 4.10 -6.97 -12.38
N PHE A 90 4.91 -6.86 -11.33
CA PHE A 90 4.57 -7.44 -10.03
C PHE A 90 3.25 -6.89 -9.48
N PHE A 91 3.05 -5.57 -9.47
CA PHE A 91 1.80 -4.98 -8.97
C PHE A 91 0.61 -5.23 -9.91
N ALA A 92 0.81 -5.10 -11.23
CA ALA A 92 -0.24 -5.36 -12.22
C ALA A 92 -0.76 -6.79 -12.15
N ASP A 93 0.14 -7.76 -12.00
CA ASP A 93 -0.18 -9.18 -11.79
C ASP A 93 -1.07 -9.39 -10.56
N GLN A 94 -0.72 -8.82 -9.41
CA GLN A 94 -1.53 -8.96 -8.19
C GLN A 94 -2.90 -8.29 -8.31
N LEU A 95 -2.98 -7.13 -8.98
CA LEU A 95 -4.25 -6.46 -9.24
C LEU A 95 -5.16 -7.27 -10.17
N LEU A 96 -4.60 -7.91 -11.21
CA LEU A 96 -5.36 -8.77 -12.12
C LEU A 96 -5.91 -10.00 -11.41
N HIS A 97 -5.11 -10.66 -10.55
CA HIS A 97 -5.60 -11.78 -9.73
C HIS A 97 -6.75 -11.37 -8.80
N LEU A 98 -6.59 -10.26 -8.08
CA LEU A 98 -7.65 -9.74 -7.21
C LEU A 98 -8.91 -9.34 -8.00
N ALA A 99 -8.75 -8.77 -9.21
CA ALA A 99 -9.87 -8.43 -10.07
C ALA A 99 -10.65 -9.67 -10.53
N ILE A 100 -9.95 -10.76 -10.90
CA ILE A 100 -10.58 -12.04 -11.24
C ILE A 100 -11.32 -12.63 -10.04
N ILE A 101 -10.71 -12.61 -8.85
CA ILE A 101 -11.37 -13.07 -7.62
C ILE A 101 -12.64 -12.26 -7.35
N ALA A 102 -12.57 -10.92 -7.43
CA ALA A 102 -13.71 -10.05 -7.24
C ALA A 102 -14.82 -10.31 -8.27
N LEU A 103 -14.45 -10.54 -9.54
CA LEU A 103 -15.39 -10.90 -10.60
C LEU A 103 -16.10 -12.21 -10.30
N VAL A 104 -15.37 -13.26 -9.90
CA VAL A 104 -15.96 -14.56 -9.56
C VAL A 104 -16.91 -14.44 -8.37
N VAL A 105 -16.51 -13.72 -7.31
CA VAL A 105 -17.39 -13.48 -6.17
C VAL A 105 -18.66 -12.74 -6.58
N TYR A 106 -18.54 -11.73 -7.45
CA TYR A 106 -19.69 -10.99 -7.99
C TYR A 106 -20.62 -11.88 -8.81
N CYS A 107 -20.11 -12.81 -9.62
CA CYS A 107 -20.94 -13.75 -10.37
C CYS A 107 -21.79 -14.67 -9.47
N TYR A 108 -21.27 -15.08 -8.30
CA TYR A 108 -22.00 -15.90 -7.33
C TYR A 108 -22.89 -15.09 -6.39
N PHE A 109 -22.45 -13.89 -6.02
CA PHE A 109 -23.17 -12.99 -5.12
C PHE A 109 -23.23 -11.59 -5.75
N PRO A 110 -24.13 -11.37 -6.73
CA PRO A 110 -24.29 -10.06 -7.34
C PRO A 110 -24.67 -9.03 -6.28
N TYR A 111 -23.92 -7.93 -6.23
CA TYR A 111 -24.21 -6.81 -5.34
C TYR A 111 -24.17 -5.52 -6.12
N GLN A 112 -25.02 -4.57 -5.77
CA GLN A 112 -24.96 -3.25 -6.38
C GLN A 112 -23.76 -2.51 -5.79
N ILE A 113 -22.89 -1.98 -6.64
CA ILE A 113 -21.89 -1.00 -6.23
C ILE A 113 -22.61 0.35 -6.23
N PRO A 114 -22.94 0.93 -5.06
CA PRO A 114 -23.60 2.23 -5.03
C PRO A 114 -22.56 3.30 -5.38
N ILE A 115 -22.39 3.57 -6.68
CA ILE A 115 -21.48 4.60 -7.18
C ILE A 115 -21.83 5.97 -6.57
N SER A 116 -23.11 6.19 -6.24
CA SER A 116 -23.57 7.34 -5.48
C SER A 116 -22.83 7.55 -4.15
N ASN A 117 -22.41 6.47 -3.49
CA ASN A 117 -21.70 6.56 -2.21
C ASN A 117 -20.29 7.13 -2.39
N LEU A 118 -19.67 7.01 -3.57
CA LEU A 118 -18.36 7.63 -3.84
C LEU A 118 -18.41 9.15 -3.72
N TYR A 119 -19.56 9.75 -4.04
CA TYR A 119 -19.79 11.20 -3.94
C TYR A 119 -20.52 11.60 -2.64
N SER A 120 -20.56 10.71 -1.65
CA SER A 120 -21.06 11.07 -0.32
C SER A 120 -20.16 12.11 0.34
N GLN A 121 -20.75 12.92 1.22
CA GLN A 121 -20.03 13.92 2.02
C GLN A 121 -18.84 13.29 2.76
N GLU A 122 -19.02 12.10 3.33
CA GLU A 122 -17.96 11.38 4.06
C GLU A 122 -16.78 11.00 3.17
N ASN A 123 -17.05 10.46 1.97
CA ASN A 123 -15.99 10.06 1.04
C ASN A 123 -15.29 11.26 0.41
N LEU A 124 -16.03 12.32 0.09
CA LEU A 124 -15.43 13.57 -0.37
C LEU A 124 -14.56 14.22 0.71
N ALA A 125 -15.03 14.26 1.95
CA ALA A 125 -14.24 14.72 3.08
C ALA A 125 -12.98 13.88 3.28
N LEU A 126 -13.08 12.54 3.13
CA LEU A 126 -11.94 11.63 3.25
C LEU A 126 -10.90 11.89 2.17
N ILE A 127 -11.32 11.92 0.91
CA ILE A 127 -10.44 12.16 -0.24
C ILE A 127 -9.76 13.52 -0.10
N THR A 128 -10.52 14.59 0.21
CA THR A 128 -9.95 15.92 0.44
C THR A 128 -8.93 15.91 1.58
N SER A 129 -9.23 15.24 2.68
CA SER A 129 -8.32 15.15 3.83
C SER A 129 -7.05 14.38 3.49
N LEU A 130 -7.14 13.29 2.74
CA LEU A 130 -5.98 12.54 2.27
C LEU A 130 -5.09 13.39 1.35
N VAL A 131 -5.67 14.18 0.44
CA VAL A 131 -4.92 15.12 -0.41
C VAL A 131 -4.25 16.21 0.43
N LEU A 132 -4.96 16.76 1.42
CA LEU A 132 -4.43 17.78 2.33
C LEU A 132 -3.24 17.25 3.14
N VAL A 133 -3.38 16.06 3.74
CA VAL A 133 -2.37 15.41 4.58
C VAL A 133 -1.14 15.03 3.76
N THR A 134 -1.31 14.49 2.56
CA THR A 134 -0.20 13.98 1.75
C THR A 134 0.54 15.09 1.01
N TYR A 135 -0.16 15.85 0.17
CA TYR A 135 0.46 16.75 -0.81
C TYR A 135 0.45 18.21 -0.36
N VAL A 136 -0.71 18.73 0.06
CA VAL A 136 -0.84 20.17 0.40
C VAL A 136 -0.01 20.50 1.64
N SER A 137 -0.06 19.68 2.68
CA SER A 137 0.74 19.88 3.89
C SER A 137 2.25 19.89 3.60
N ALA A 138 2.72 19.07 2.65
CA ALA A 138 4.13 19.08 2.26
C ALA A 138 4.53 20.41 1.60
N ILE A 139 3.65 20.98 0.77
CA ILE A 139 3.85 22.30 0.14
C ILE A 139 3.83 23.39 1.21
N VAL A 140 2.84 23.38 2.11
CA VAL A 140 2.74 24.34 3.22
C VAL A 140 4.00 24.33 4.07
N LEU A 141 4.50 23.15 4.47
CA LEU A 141 5.74 23.03 5.23
C LEU A 141 6.95 23.58 4.47
N LYS A 142 7.06 23.29 3.16
CA LYS A 142 8.13 23.83 2.32
C LYS A 142 8.12 25.36 2.30
N VAL A 143 6.93 25.96 2.20
CA VAL A 143 6.78 27.43 2.21
C VAL A 143 7.12 28.01 3.57
N LEU A 144 6.57 27.45 4.66
CA LEU A 144 6.78 27.94 6.03
C LEU A 144 8.25 27.83 6.46
N LEU A 145 8.93 26.76 6.08
CA LEU A 145 10.31 26.48 6.48
C LEU A 145 11.36 27.02 5.50
N SER A 146 10.95 27.63 4.38
CA SER A 146 11.85 28.15 3.32
C SER A 146 13.01 28.98 3.87
N LYS A 147 12.73 29.90 4.80
CA LYS A 147 13.76 30.75 5.43
C LYS A 147 14.85 29.97 6.17
N TRP A 148 14.49 28.84 6.78
CA TRP A 148 15.45 27.96 7.45
C TRP A 148 16.15 27.02 6.46
N SER A 149 15.45 26.54 5.43
CA SER A 149 16.05 25.67 4.40
C SER A 149 17.09 26.40 3.55
N ASP A 150 16.83 27.64 3.18
CA ASP A 150 17.71 28.44 2.30
C ASP A 150 19.05 28.76 2.99
N GLN A 151 19.09 28.73 4.32
CA GLN A 151 20.30 28.93 5.12
C GLN A 151 21.10 27.64 5.36
N LEU A 152 20.49 26.47 5.13
CA LEU A 152 21.06 25.14 5.40
C LEU A 152 21.51 24.42 4.13
N ILE A 153 20.84 24.66 3.01
CA ILE A 153 21.13 24.00 1.72
C ILE A 153 22.23 24.78 1.00
N LYS A 154 23.49 24.38 1.21
CA LYS A 154 24.52 24.63 0.17
C LYS A 154 24.09 23.87 -1.08
N LYS A 155 24.13 24.52 -2.25
CA LYS A 155 23.93 23.91 -3.57
C LYS A 155 24.95 22.78 -3.76
N ASP A 156 24.65 21.58 -3.29
CA ASP A 156 25.27 20.36 -3.79
C ASP A 156 24.18 19.58 -4.54
N ASP A 157 24.45 19.43 -5.83
CA ASP A 157 23.69 18.68 -6.81
C ASP A 157 23.74 17.18 -6.47
N ASP A 158 22.80 16.70 -5.67
CA ASP A 158 22.39 15.28 -5.71
C ASP A 158 20.95 15.12 -5.19
N ASP A 159 20.02 15.76 -5.91
CA ASP A 159 18.57 15.76 -5.67
C ASP A 159 17.89 14.44 -6.09
N THR A 160 18.36 13.32 -5.54
CA THR A 160 17.79 11.99 -5.85
C THR A 160 17.14 11.29 -4.66
N ASN A 161 17.37 11.75 -3.43
CA ASN A 161 16.83 11.08 -2.25
C ASN A 161 15.50 11.68 -1.76
N ASN A 162 14.40 11.23 -2.37
CA ASN A 162 13.04 11.57 -1.96
C ASN A 162 12.59 10.92 -0.63
N ALA A 163 13.44 10.18 0.08
CA ALA A 163 13.04 9.44 1.28
C ALA A 163 12.43 10.34 2.37
N GLY A 164 13.02 11.53 2.61
CA GLY A 164 12.50 12.48 3.61
C GLY A 164 11.06 12.93 3.31
N LYS A 165 10.72 13.12 2.03
CA LYS A 165 9.35 13.45 1.59
C LYS A 165 8.39 12.32 1.92
N TYR A 166 8.76 11.07 1.61
CA TYR A 166 7.92 9.90 1.89
C TYR A 166 7.76 9.64 3.39
N ILE A 167 8.82 9.82 4.19
CA ILE A 167 8.75 9.72 5.66
C ILE A 167 7.72 10.73 6.20
N GLY A 168 7.81 12.00 5.80
CA GLY A 168 6.86 13.01 6.25
C GLY A 168 5.42 12.73 5.84
N ILE A 169 5.20 12.15 4.64
CA ILE A 169 3.86 11.72 4.21
C ILE A 169 3.34 10.59 5.09
N LEU A 170 4.15 9.56 5.34
CA LEU A 170 3.77 8.41 6.17
C LEU A 170 3.43 8.82 7.60
N GLU A 171 4.23 9.70 8.21
CA GLU A 171 3.96 10.22 9.55
C GLU A 171 2.61 10.92 9.63
N ARG A 172 2.32 11.84 8.70
CA ARG A 172 1.03 12.56 8.69
C ARG A 172 -0.15 11.63 8.42
N LEU A 173 0.02 10.59 7.59
CA LEU A 173 -1.00 9.55 7.40
C LEU A 173 -1.24 8.75 8.67
N PHE A 174 -0.20 8.32 9.39
CA PHE A 174 -0.36 7.64 10.68
C PHE A 174 -1.08 8.50 11.70
N ILE A 175 -0.70 9.77 11.83
CA ILE A 175 -1.37 10.73 12.72
C ILE A 175 -2.84 10.87 12.34
N PHE A 176 -3.13 11.03 11.05
CA PHE A 176 -4.49 11.13 10.54
C PHE A 176 -5.31 9.89 10.96
N PHE A 177 -4.80 8.68 10.70
CA PHE A 177 -5.49 7.45 11.08
C PHE A 177 -5.65 7.30 12.60
N PHE A 178 -4.63 7.62 13.39
CA PHE A 178 -4.71 7.55 14.85
C PHE A 178 -5.79 8.47 15.42
N VAL A 179 -5.88 9.72 14.94
CA VAL A 179 -6.92 10.66 15.38
C VAL A 179 -8.32 10.18 14.94
N VAL A 180 -8.46 9.74 13.69
CA VAL A 180 -9.76 9.25 13.16
C VAL A 180 -10.25 8.03 13.94
N MET A 181 -9.35 7.11 14.30
CA MET A 181 -9.65 5.92 15.10
C MET A 181 -9.76 6.19 16.62
N ASN A 182 -9.64 7.46 17.06
CA ASN A 182 -9.58 7.85 18.47
C ASN A 182 -8.41 7.24 19.27
N PHE A 183 -7.35 6.80 18.60
CA PHE A 183 -6.15 6.22 19.22
C PHE A 183 -5.06 7.28 19.43
N TRP A 184 -5.29 8.20 20.37
CA TRP A 184 -4.38 9.33 20.62
C TRP A 184 -3.01 8.89 21.14
N GLU A 185 -2.94 7.75 21.84
CA GLU A 185 -1.72 7.15 22.35
C GLU A 185 -0.75 6.78 21.21
N GLY A 186 -1.28 6.42 20.03
CA GLY A 186 -0.49 6.13 18.84
C GLY A 186 0.35 7.32 18.37
N ILE A 187 -0.14 8.55 18.55
CA ILE A 187 0.61 9.77 18.21
C ILE A 187 1.80 9.93 19.17
N GLY A 188 1.59 9.67 20.46
CA GLY A 188 2.65 9.67 21.47
C GLY A 188 3.74 8.64 21.17
N PHE A 189 3.35 7.42 20.77
CA PHE A 189 4.28 6.37 20.34
C PHE A 189 5.09 6.79 19.11
N LEU A 190 4.43 7.34 18.08
CA LEU A 190 5.08 7.80 16.86
C LEU A 190 6.10 8.91 17.16
N LEU A 191 5.75 9.86 18.03
CA LEU A 191 6.62 10.96 18.42
C LEU A 191 7.83 10.44 19.22
N ALA A 192 7.62 9.55 20.18
CA ALA A 192 8.70 8.93 20.94
C ALA A 192 9.67 8.14 20.04
N ALA A 193 9.14 7.31 19.13
CA ALA A 193 9.96 6.56 18.18
C ALA A 193 10.79 7.50 17.29
N LYS A 194 10.18 8.57 16.77
CA LYS A 194 10.89 9.56 15.95
C LYS A 194 11.99 10.27 16.74
N SER A 195 11.73 10.64 18.00
CA SER A 195 12.72 11.27 18.87
C SER A 195 13.93 10.36 19.14
N ILE A 196 13.71 9.06 19.34
CA ILE A 196 14.81 8.08 19.55
C ILE A 196 15.71 7.99 18.32
N PHE A 197 15.14 7.84 17.12
CA PHE A 197 15.93 7.77 15.89
C PHE A 197 16.65 9.08 15.57
N ARG A 198 16.07 10.23 15.94
CA ARG A 198 16.68 11.54 15.69
C ARG A 198 17.71 11.96 16.74
N PHE A 199 17.71 11.35 17.93
CA PHE A 199 18.62 11.72 19.02
C PHE A 199 20.10 11.47 18.67
N GLY A 200 20.40 10.41 17.92
CA GLY A 200 21.76 10.14 17.42
C GLY A 200 22.26 11.22 16.47
N ASP A 201 21.45 11.54 15.44
CA ASP A 201 21.77 12.54 14.42
C ASP A 201 21.94 13.96 15.01
N LEU A 202 21.11 14.33 15.99
CA LEU A 202 21.13 15.65 16.63
C LEU A 202 22.34 15.81 17.56
N LYS A 203 22.77 14.74 18.24
CA LYS A 203 23.94 14.75 19.13
C LYS A 203 25.26 14.89 18.34
N GLU A 204 25.30 14.38 17.11
CA GLU A 204 26.46 14.53 16.20
C GLU A 204 26.42 15.81 15.37
N SER A 205 25.23 16.41 15.15
CA SER A 205 25.11 17.66 14.42
C SER A 205 25.67 18.84 15.24
N LYS A 206 26.78 19.42 14.78
CA LYS A 206 27.35 20.65 15.36
C LYS A 206 26.54 21.91 15.02
N ASP A 207 25.46 21.78 14.23
CA ASP A 207 24.68 22.89 13.71
C ASP A 207 23.31 22.99 14.40
N VAL A 208 23.18 23.97 15.30
CA VAL A 208 21.95 24.29 16.03
C VAL A 208 20.79 24.60 15.06
N ARG A 209 21.07 25.20 13.90
CA ARG A 209 20.03 25.58 12.93
C ARG A 209 19.39 24.37 12.26
N LEU A 210 20.18 23.33 12.00
CA LEU A 210 19.67 22.06 11.48
C LEU A 210 18.75 21.38 12.51
N THR A 211 19.15 21.41 13.78
CA THR A 211 18.34 20.88 14.90
C THR A 211 16.99 21.61 15.00
N GLU A 212 17.00 22.94 14.94
CA GLU A 212 15.79 23.77 14.96
C GLU A 212 14.88 23.51 13.76
N TYR A 213 15.43 23.47 12.54
CA TYR A 213 14.67 23.16 11.32
C TYR A 213 13.93 21.82 11.42
N ILE A 214 14.62 20.80 11.92
CA ILE A 214 14.06 19.45 12.09
C ILE A 214 12.95 19.44 13.15
N LEU A 215 13.19 20.08 14.29
CA LEU A 215 12.24 20.10 15.40
C LEU A 215 10.97 20.86 15.03
N ILE A 216 11.12 22.08 14.52
CA ILE A 216 10.00 22.94 14.09
C ILE A 216 9.24 22.26 12.94
N GLY A 217 9.96 21.75 11.93
CA GLY A 217 9.33 21.09 10.80
C GLY A 217 8.55 19.84 11.20
N SER A 218 9.06 19.07 12.16
CA SER A 218 8.32 17.93 12.71
C SER A 218 7.05 18.40 13.42
N LEU A 219 7.15 19.33 14.38
CA LEU A 219 6.01 19.84 15.13
C LEU A 219 4.91 20.44 14.23
N LEU A 220 5.29 21.23 13.23
CA LEU A 220 4.34 21.78 12.25
C LEU A 220 3.69 20.66 11.43
N SER A 221 4.45 19.64 11.00
CA SER A 221 3.92 18.50 10.27
C SER A 221 2.92 17.70 11.13
N PHE A 222 3.22 17.49 12.41
CA PHE A 222 2.30 16.87 13.36
C PHE A 222 1.01 17.68 13.51
N GLY A 223 1.13 18.99 13.74
CA GLY A 223 0.00 19.89 13.87
C GLY A 223 -0.92 19.88 12.65
N LEU A 224 -0.35 19.91 11.44
CA LEU A 224 -1.12 19.81 10.20
C LEU A 224 -1.85 18.46 10.06
N GLY A 225 -1.20 17.36 10.43
CA GLY A 225 -1.81 16.04 10.43
C GLY A 225 -3.01 15.94 11.38
N ILE A 226 -2.85 16.44 12.62
CA ILE A 226 -3.92 16.49 13.62
C ILE A 226 -5.06 17.40 13.13
N LEU A 227 -4.75 18.59 12.64
CA LEU A 227 -5.74 19.56 12.16
C LEU A 227 -6.61 18.96 11.05
N CYS A 228 -5.99 18.34 10.03
CA CYS A 228 -6.73 17.71 8.93
C CYS A 228 -7.64 16.58 9.44
N ALA A 229 -7.17 15.79 10.39
CA ALA A 229 -7.96 14.70 10.96
C ALA A 229 -9.13 15.19 11.82
N MET A 230 -8.93 16.25 12.60
CA MET A 230 -10.01 16.88 13.36
C MET A 230 -11.06 17.51 12.45
N LEU A 231 -10.64 18.19 11.38
CA LEU A 231 -11.55 18.72 10.37
C LEU A 231 -12.36 17.60 9.73
N TYR A 232 -11.73 16.51 9.31
CA TYR A 232 -12.40 15.33 8.77
C TYR A 232 -13.46 14.77 9.73
N LYS A 233 -13.10 14.56 11.00
CA LYS A 233 -14.05 14.07 12.02
C LYS A 233 -15.25 15.01 12.18
N ASN A 234 -15.04 16.33 12.19
CA ASN A 234 -16.13 17.30 12.30
C ASN A 234 -17.09 17.30 11.10
N PHE A 235 -16.69 16.75 9.95
CA PHE A 235 -17.57 16.64 8.77
C PHE A 235 -18.40 15.35 8.75
N ILE A 236 -18.08 14.38 9.61
CA ILE A 236 -18.68 13.03 9.59
C ILE A 236 -19.44 12.72 10.89
N VAL A 237 -19.05 13.35 12.00
CA VAL A 237 -19.85 13.41 13.24
C VAL A 237 -20.97 14.41 13.06
#